data_AF-A0A962UIZ5-F1
#
_entry.id   AF-A0A962UIZ5-F1
#
_cell.length_a   1.000
_cell.length_b   1.000
_cell.length_c   1.000
_cell.angle_alpha   90.00
_cell.angle_beta   90.00
_cell.angle_gamma   90.00
#
_symmetry.space_group_name_H-M   'P 1'
#
loop_
_entity.id
_entity.type
_entity.pdbx_description
1 polymer ?
#
loop_
_entity_poly.entity_id
_entity_poly.type
_entity_poly.pdbx_seq_one_letter_code
_entity_poly.pdbx_strand_id
1 'polypeptide(L)'
;ILCTDGDFNVGTTGTDELVRLAEQNAKTGVFLSVFGFGMGNHNDSMLEQISNKGNGNYGFIDNEQEAKKSFVEQLTGTLVTIAKDVKIQIEFNPSEVSAYRLIGYENRILAAQDFNDDTKDAGEIGAGHTVTALYEIIPAGADSEVNVPPIDELKYQQKPAPAAAATDSGELLTLKIRYKQPDGDTSKLLSFPITDNGK
;
A
#
# COMPACT_ATOMS: atom_id res chain seq x y z
N ILE A 1 -18.30 -4.43 -10.56
CA ILE A 1 -17.90 -5.75 -10.00
C ILE A 1 -17.90 -6.74 -11.15
N LEU A 2 -16.84 -7.53 -11.28
CA LEU A 2 -16.70 -8.60 -12.25
C LEU A 2 -16.51 -9.92 -11.49
N CYS A 3 -17.29 -10.94 -11.83
CA CYS A 3 -17.14 -12.31 -11.32
C CYS A 3 -16.81 -13.22 -12.50
N THR A 4 -15.65 -13.88 -12.51
CA THR A 4 -15.14 -14.60 -13.68
C THR A 4 -14.23 -15.76 -13.29
N ASP A 5 -14.09 -16.76 -14.16
CA ASP A 5 -13.06 -17.80 -14.06
C ASP A 5 -11.71 -17.37 -14.67
N GLY A 6 -11.69 -16.19 -15.32
CA GLY A 6 -10.49 -15.60 -15.91
C GLY A 6 -10.18 -16.07 -17.34
N ASP A 7 -11.08 -16.83 -17.98
CA ASP A 7 -10.92 -17.29 -19.36
C ASP A 7 -11.73 -16.41 -20.35
N PHE A 8 -11.16 -15.25 -20.70
CA PHE A 8 -11.75 -14.37 -21.71
C PHE A 8 -11.48 -14.92 -23.12
N ASN A 9 -12.54 -15.36 -23.81
CA ASN A 9 -12.44 -16.04 -25.12
C ASN A 9 -13.21 -15.36 -26.27
N VAL A 10 -13.94 -14.26 -26.00
CA VAL A 10 -14.69 -13.50 -27.00
C VAL A 10 -14.46 -12.00 -26.81
N GLY A 11 -14.21 -11.27 -27.90
CA GLY A 11 -14.02 -9.82 -27.88
C GLY A 11 -12.61 -9.42 -27.44
N THR A 12 -12.51 -8.47 -26.52
CA THR A 12 -11.23 -8.05 -25.92
C THR A 12 -10.76 -9.11 -24.93
N THR A 13 -9.68 -9.80 -25.26
CA THR A 13 -9.15 -10.92 -24.46
C THR A 13 -7.70 -10.72 -24.01
N GLY A 14 -6.98 -9.76 -24.60
CA GLY A 14 -5.60 -9.47 -24.24
C GLY A 14 -5.48 -8.70 -22.92
N THR A 15 -4.58 -9.12 -22.03
CA THR A 15 -4.33 -8.48 -20.72
C THR A 15 -4.10 -6.97 -20.85
N ASP A 16 -3.22 -6.53 -21.76
CA ASP A 16 -2.91 -5.10 -21.94
C ASP A 16 -4.13 -4.28 -22.38
N GLU A 17 -5.00 -4.86 -23.21
CA GLU A 17 -6.22 -4.19 -23.66
C GLU A 17 -7.24 -4.10 -22.53
N LEU A 18 -7.39 -5.16 -21.73
CA LEU A 18 -8.25 -5.17 -20.55
C LEU A 18 -7.76 -4.20 -19.48
N VAL A 19 -6.44 -4.11 -19.26
CA VAL A 19 -5.82 -3.13 -18.35
C VAL A 19 -6.13 -1.71 -18.82
N ARG A 20 -5.90 -1.40 -20.10
CA ARG A 20 -6.21 -0.07 -20.65
C ARG A 20 -7.70 0.27 -20.53
N LEU A 21 -8.57 -0.71 -20.75
CA LEU A 21 -10.01 -0.54 -20.58
C LEU A 21 -10.36 -0.23 -19.11
N ALA A 22 -9.78 -0.96 -18.17
CA ALA A 22 -9.96 -0.71 -16.74
C ALA A 22 -9.49 0.70 -16.35
N GLU A 23 -8.28 1.10 -16.77
CA GLU A 23 -7.73 2.44 -16.50
C GLU A 23 -8.61 3.57 -17.08
N GLN A 24 -9.14 3.38 -18.30
CA GLN A 24 -10.01 4.38 -18.93
C GLN A 24 -11.33 4.54 -18.19
N ASN A 25 -11.92 3.45 -17.69
CA ASN A 25 -13.14 3.50 -16.89
C ASN A 25 -12.87 4.02 -15.47
N ALA A 26 -11.72 3.73 -14.88
CA ALA A 26 -11.35 4.28 -13.57
C ALA A 26 -11.33 5.82 -13.60
N LYS A 27 -10.84 6.41 -14.71
CA LYS A 27 -10.84 7.88 -14.93
C LYS A 27 -12.24 8.49 -15.00
N THR A 28 -13.28 7.71 -15.29
CA THR A 28 -14.67 8.20 -15.28
C THR A 28 -15.35 8.02 -13.92
N GLY A 29 -14.61 7.58 -12.89
CA GLY A 29 -15.12 7.31 -11.55
C GLY A 29 -15.74 5.92 -11.39
N VAL A 30 -15.53 5.03 -12.36
CA VAL A 30 -16.04 3.64 -12.30
C VAL A 30 -14.91 2.71 -11.86
N PHE A 31 -15.03 2.16 -10.65
CA PHE A 31 -14.03 1.23 -10.10
C PHE A 31 -14.37 -0.23 -10.40
N LEU A 32 -13.32 -1.01 -10.70
CA LEU A 32 -13.42 -2.41 -11.11
C LEU A 32 -12.88 -3.35 -10.04
N SER A 33 -13.77 -3.86 -9.18
CA SER A 33 -13.45 -5.00 -8.32
C SER A 33 -13.69 -6.31 -9.06
N VAL A 34 -12.74 -7.23 -8.98
CA VAL A 34 -12.70 -8.50 -9.72
C VAL A 34 -12.62 -9.66 -8.74
N PHE A 35 -13.57 -10.57 -8.85
CA PHE A 35 -13.62 -11.81 -8.08
C PHE A 35 -13.41 -12.99 -9.03
N GLY A 36 -12.26 -13.66 -8.88
CA GLY A 36 -11.92 -14.89 -9.58
C GLY A 36 -12.62 -16.09 -8.95
N PHE A 37 -13.13 -17.02 -9.76
CA PHE A 37 -13.77 -18.25 -9.28
C PHE A 37 -13.18 -19.47 -9.98
N GLY A 38 -12.86 -20.53 -9.25
CA GLY A 38 -12.40 -21.79 -9.85
C GLY A 38 -11.65 -22.70 -8.88
N MET A 39 -11.26 -23.88 -9.37
CA MET A 39 -10.53 -24.90 -8.59
C MET A 39 -9.09 -25.15 -9.09
N GLY A 40 -8.63 -24.45 -10.13
CA GLY A 40 -7.23 -24.51 -10.64
C GLY A 40 -7.00 -23.79 -11.97
N ASN A 41 -5.72 -23.50 -12.28
CA ASN A 41 -5.17 -22.73 -13.41
C ASN A 41 -5.74 -21.32 -13.57
N HIS A 42 -5.21 -20.39 -12.79
CA HIS A 42 -5.76 -19.06 -12.70
C HIS A 42 -4.96 -18.06 -13.52
N ASN A 43 -5.66 -17.31 -14.38
CA ASN A 43 -5.15 -16.02 -14.86
C ASN A 43 -5.21 -14.96 -13.74
N ASP A 44 -4.84 -15.34 -12.51
CA ASP A 44 -4.82 -14.49 -11.32
C ASP A 44 -4.01 -13.24 -11.57
N SER A 45 -2.86 -13.39 -12.22
CA SER A 45 -2.01 -12.26 -12.57
C SER A 45 -2.72 -11.25 -13.46
N MET A 46 -3.57 -11.69 -14.40
CA MET A 46 -4.35 -10.79 -15.25
C MET A 46 -5.48 -10.14 -14.45
N LEU A 47 -6.24 -10.92 -13.66
CA LEU A 47 -7.36 -10.40 -12.86
C LEU A 47 -6.89 -9.39 -11.80
N GLU A 48 -5.74 -9.64 -11.20
CA GLU A 48 -5.06 -8.73 -10.29
C GLU A 48 -4.61 -7.46 -11.01
N GLN A 49 -4.01 -7.58 -12.20
CA GLN A 49 -3.57 -6.40 -12.97
C GLN A 49 -4.74 -5.48 -13.34
N ILE A 50 -5.83 -6.03 -13.87
CA ILE A 50 -6.98 -5.21 -14.31
C ILE A 50 -7.72 -4.58 -13.13
N SER A 51 -7.79 -5.25 -11.98
CA SER A 51 -8.44 -4.69 -10.78
C SER A 51 -7.61 -3.59 -10.13
N ASN A 52 -6.28 -3.81 -9.99
CA ASN A 52 -5.34 -2.78 -9.54
C ASN A 52 -5.41 -1.54 -10.42
N LYS A 53 -5.45 -1.72 -11.75
CA LYS A 53 -5.54 -0.61 -12.73
C LYS A 53 -6.94 -0.04 -12.92
N GLY A 54 -7.94 -0.71 -12.38
CA GLY A 54 -9.32 -0.24 -12.31
C GLY A 54 -9.69 0.38 -10.97
N ASN A 55 -8.72 0.70 -10.10
CA ASN A 55 -8.91 1.23 -8.75
C ASN A 55 -9.87 0.40 -7.89
N GLY A 56 -9.89 -0.91 -8.10
CA GLY A 56 -10.73 -1.84 -7.35
C GLY A 56 -9.92 -2.90 -6.63
N ASN A 57 -10.63 -3.90 -6.11
CA ASN A 57 -10.01 -4.98 -5.34
C ASN A 57 -10.03 -6.29 -6.12
N TYR A 58 -9.07 -7.16 -5.79
CA TYR A 58 -8.99 -8.52 -6.28
C TYR A 58 -9.31 -9.51 -5.16
N GLY A 59 -10.09 -10.55 -5.44
CA GLY A 59 -10.30 -11.68 -4.55
C GLY A 59 -10.48 -12.98 -5.33
N PHE A 60 -9.92 -14.07 -4.82
CA PHE A 60 -10.13 -15.41 -5.39
C PHE A 60 -11.07 -16.23 -4.50
N ILE A 61 -12.03 -16.91 -5.11
CA ILE A 61 -13.07 -17.66 -4.43
C ILE A 61 -13.05 -19.10 -4.93
N ASP A 62 -12.44 -19.96 -4.12
CA ASP A 62 -12.36 -21.41 -4.32
C ASP A 62 -13.32 -22.18 -3.42
N ASN A 63 -13.88 -21.55 -2.38
CA ASN A 63 -14.74 -22.18 -1.40
C ASN A 63 -15.77 -21.20 -0.78
N GLU A 64 -16.76 -21.74 -0.06
CA GLU A 64 -17.84 -20.97 0.57
C GLU A 64 -17.34 -19.98 1.63
N GLN A 65 -16.26 -20.32 2.35
CA GLN A 65 -15.70 -19.43 3.37
C GLN A 65 -15.06 -18.20 2.75
N GLU A 66 -14.29 -18.35 1.66
CA GLU A 66 -13.74 -17.19 0.93
C GLU A 66 -14.85 -16.37 0.25
N ALA A 67 -15.91 -17.03 -0.25
CA ALA A 67 -17.09 -16.33 -0.76
C ALA A 67 -17.75 -15.48 0.34
N LYS A 68 -17.96 -16.04 1.53
CA LYS A 68 -18.56 -15.33 2.67
C LYS A 68 -17.68 -14.18 3.14
N LYS A 69 -16.37 -14.41 3.30
CA LYS A 69 -15.41 -13.37 3.65
C LYS A 69 -15.43 -12.23 2.62
N SER A 70 -15.35 -12.55 1.33
CA SER A 70 -15.29 -11.56 0.25
C SER A 70 -16.61 -10.78 0.08
N PHE A 71 -17.76 -11.47 0.08
CA PHE A 71 -19.06 -10.85 -0.24
C PHE A 71 -19.90 -10.42 0.97
N VAL A 72 -19.63 -10.94 2.17
CA VAL A 72 -20.39 -10.59 3.37
C VAL A 72 -19.57 -9.72 4.30
N GLU A 73 -18.33 -10.12 4.57
CA GLU A 73 -17.48 -9.44 5.57
C GLU A 73 -16.74 -8.23 4.96
N GLN A 74 -16.22 -8.38 3.74
CA GLN A 74 -15.31 -7.40 3.13
C GLN A 74 -15.94 -6.57 1.99
N LEU A 75 -17.11 -6.97 1.48
CA LEU A 75 -17.72 -6.36 0.30
C LEU A 75 -17.95 -4.86 0.48
N THR A 76 -18.44 -4.44 1.64
CA THR A 76 -18.71 -3.02 1.91
C THR A 76 -17.44 -2.17 1.82
N GLY A 77 -16.32 -2.69 2.33
CA GLY A 77 -15.02 -2.03 2.20
C GLY A 77 -14.51 -2.04 0.77
N THR A 78 -14.81 -3.08 0.00
CA THR A 78 -14.41 -3.17 -1.40
C THR A 78 -15.21 -2.25 -2.33
N LEU A 79 -16.45 -1.93 -2.00
CA LEU A 79 -17.35 -1.14 -2.88
C LEU A 79 -17.34 0.36 -2.62
N VAL A 80 -16.96 0.79 -1.42
CA VAL A 80 -16.97 2.21 -1.04
C VAL A 80 -15.54 2.67 -0.80
N THR A 81 -14.88 3.14 -1.87
CA THR A 81 -13.58 3.78 -1.76
C THR A 81 -13.74 5.12 -1.05
N ILE A 82 -12.95 5.32 0.01
CA ILE A 82 -12.93 6.56 0.79
C ILE A 82 -11.67 7.37 0.54
N ALA A 83 -10.63 6.75 -0.01
CA ALA A 83 -9.37 7.38 -0.33
C ALA A 83 -8.71 6.67 -1.51
N LYS A 84 -8.27 7.47 -2.50
CA LYS A 84 -7.51 7.00 -3.67
C LYS A 84 -6.06 7.44 -3.62
N ASP A 85 -5.20 6.76 -4.37
CA ASP A 85 -3.75 7.04 -4.43
C ASP A 85 -3.10 7.17 -3.05
N VAL A 86 -3.45 6.27 -2.13
CA VAL A 86 -2.92 6.25 -0.78
C VAL A 86 -1.45 5.83 -0.81
N LYS A 87 -0.61 6.72 -0.28
CA LYS A 87 0.83 6.56 -0.12
C LYS A 87 1.16 6.63 1.36
N ILE A 88 1.93 5.67 1.83
CA ILE A 88 2.37 5.59 3.22
C ILE A 88 3.89 5.78 3.24
N GLN A 89 4.35 6.68 4.09
CA GLN A 89 5.76 6.89 4.38
C GLN A 89 5.97 6.84 5.88
N ILE A 90 6.96 6.07 6.30
CA ILE A 90 7.37 5.96 7.70
C ILE A 90 8.77 6.55 7.81
N GLU A 91 8.94 7.42 8.79
CA GLU A 91 10.20 8.03 9.17
C GLU A 91 10.50 7.61 10.62
N PHE A 92 11.49 6.76 10.82
CA PHE A 92 11.89 6.35 12.16
C PHE A 92 12.76 7.42 12.81
N ASN A 93 12.60 7.61 14.12
CA ASN A 93 13.45 8.50 14.88
C ASN A 93 14.85 7.87 15.03
N PRO A 94 15.92 8.48 14.48
CA PRO A 94 17.26 7.92 14.56
C PRO A 94 17.84 7.88 15.98
N SER A 95 17.23 8.59 16.93
CA SER A 95 17.57 8.52 18.35
C SER A 95 17.01 7.28 19.05
N GLU A 96 15.96 6.67 18.50
CA GLU A 96 15.29 5.48 19.07
C GLU A 96 15.52 4.21 18.24
N VAL A 97 15.72 4.36 16.91
CA VAL A 97 15.88 3.25 15.97
C VAL A 97 17.11 3.49 15.10
N SER A 98 18.05 2.54 15.12
CA SER A 98 19.30 2.61 14.36
C SER A 98 19.17 2.04 12.94
N ALA A 99 18.31 1.02 12.75
CA ALA A 99 18.05 0.40 11.47
C ALA A 99 16.65 -0.24 11.44
N TYR A 100 16.10 -0.41 10.24
CA TYR A 100 14.79 -1.03 10.05
C TYR A 100 14.66 -1.67 8.68
N ARG A 101 13.75 -2.66 8.55
CA ARG A 101 13.31 -3.22 7.27
C ARG A 101 11.82 -3.54 7.28
N LEU A 102 11.17 -3.37 6.12
CA LEU A 102 9.77 -3.74 5.91
C LEU A 102 9.66 -5.23 5.61
N ILE A 103 8.63 -5.90 6.14
CA ILE A 103 8.36 -7.32 5.94
C ILE A 103 7.06 -7.49 5.11
N GLY A 104 7.13 -8.23 4.01
CA GLY A 104 5.96 -8.72 3.25
C GLY A 104 5.24 -7.70 2.35
N TYR A 105 5.62 -6.41 2.37
CA TYR A 105 5.03 -5.35 1.53
C TYR A 105 5.96 -4.84 0.40
N GLU A 106 6.97 -5.63 0.04
CA GLU A 106 8.07 -5.21 -0.84
C GLU A 106 7.61 -4.83 -2.25
N ASN A 107 6.60 -5.52 -2.79
CA ASN A 107 6.05 -5.29 -4.14
C ASN A 107 5.28 -3.97 -4.27
N ARG A 108 4.99 -3.29 -3.16
CA ARG A 108 4.26 -2.01 -3.13
C ARG A 108 5.15 -0.85 -2.63
N ILE A 109 6.46 -1.07 -2.52
CA ILE A 109 7.41 -0.02 -2.15
C ILE A 109 7.43 1.04 -3.25
N LEU A 110 7.28 2.28 -2.82
CA LEU A 110 7.35 3.45 -3.68
C LEU A 110 8.70 4.16 -3.49
N ALA A 111 9.24 4.73 -4.56
CA ALA A 111 10.42 5.59 -4.47
C ALA A 111 10.09 6.82 -3.59
N ALA A 112 11.05 7.27 -2.78
CA ALA A 112 10.83 8.36 -1.83
C ALA A 112 10.35 9.66 -2.51
N GLN A 113 10.81 9.94 -3.73
CA GLN A 113 10.42 11.11 -4.52
C GLN A 113 8.95 11.06 -4.97
N ASP A 114 8.44 9.86 -5.26
CA ASP A 114 7.08 9.65 -5.76
C ASP A 114 6.05 9.85 -4.64
N PHE A 115 6.47 9.89 -3.36
CA PHE A 115 5.58 10.13 -2.22
C PHE A 115 4.83 11.47 -2.33
N ASN A 116 5.45 12.51 -2.90
CA ASN A 116 4.83 13.83 -3.05
C ASN A 116 4.27 14.08 -4.46
N ASP A 117 4.34 13.10 -5.35
CA ASP A 117 3.89 13.22 -6.73
C ASP A 117 2.42 12.79 -6.86
N ASP A 118 1.53 13.74 -7.11
CA ASP A 118 0.10 13.46 -7.33
C ASP A 118 -0.19 12.80 -8.68
N THR A 119 0.77 12.76 -9.61
CA THR A 119 0.61 12.03 -10.87
C THR A 119 0.88 10.53 -10.72
N LYS A 120 1.49 10.13 -9.60
CA LYS A 120 1.80 8.74 -9.32
C LYS A 120 0.60 7.99 -8.71
N ASP A 121 0.21 6.94 -9.41
CA ASP A 121 -0.78 5.93 -9.01
C ASP A 121 -0.31 5.15 -7.76
N ALA A 122 -1.22 4.90 -6.80
CA ALA A 122 -0.91 4.16 -5.58
C ALA A 122 -2.08 3.30 -5.09
N GLY A 123 -2.14 2.97 -3.79
CA GLY A 123 -3.14 2.03 -3.26
C GLY A 123 -4.50 2.67 -2.98
N GLU A 124 -5.56 1.89 -3.07
CA GLU A 124 -6.92 2.32 -2.75
C GLU A 124 -7.32 1.86 -1.34
N ILE A 125 -8.00 2.72 -0.58
CA ILE A 125 -8.57 2.35 0.72
C ILE A 125 -10.08 2.56 0.69
N GLY A 126 -10.78 1.49 1.01
CA GLY A 126 -12.22 1.49 1.17
C GLY A 126 -12.70 1.51 2.61
N ALA A 127 -14.00 1.72 2.79
CA ALA A 127 -14.62 1.89 4.10
C ALA A 127 -14.45 0.63 4.97
N GLY A 128 -13.70 0.75 6.07
CA GLY A 128 -13.44 -0.38 6.97
C GLY A 128 -12.27 -1.29 6.53
N HIS A 129 -11.53 -0.93 5.48
CA HIS A 129 -10.26 -1.60 5.18
C HIS A 129 -9.23 -1.34 6.28
N THR A 130 -8.50 -2.40 6.65
CA THR A 130 -7.36 -2.33 7.56
C THR A 130 -6.12 -2.80 6.81
N VAL A 131 -5.06 -2.00 6.85
CA VAL A 131 -3.75 -2.34 6.26
C VAL A 131 -2.77 -2.54 7.41
N THR A 132 -2.04 -3.66 7.38
CA THR A 132 -1.06 -4.00 8.42
C THR A 132 0.32 -4.11 7.78
N ALA A 133 1.21 -3.17 8.06
CA ALA A 133 2.61 -3.26 7.67
C ALA A 133 3.45 -3.71 8.87
N LEU A 134 4.34 -4.68 8.66
CA LEU A 134 5.25 -5.17 9.69
C LEU A 134 6.66 -4.67 9.39
N TYR A 135 7.31 -4.14 10.42
CA TYR A 135 8.70 -3.72 10.36
C TYR A 135 9.52 -4.49 11.38
N GLU A 136 10.71 -4.92 10.98
CA GLU A 136 11.76 -5.28 11.92
C GLU A 136 12.61 -4.04 12.17
N ILE A 137 12.93 -3.77 13.43
CA ILE A 137 13.73 -2.61 13.85
C ILE A 137 14.88 -3.06 14.75
N ILE A 138 15.96 -2.27 14.73
CA ILE A 138 17.06 -2.36 15.69
C ILE A 138 17.02 -1.10 16.55
N PRO A 139 16.73 -1.19 17.86
CA PRO A 139 16.74 -0.03 18.75
C PRO A 139 18.10 0.67 18.75
N ALA A 140 18.12 1.98 18.94
CA ALA A 140 19.34 2.75 19.07
C ALA A 140 20.11 2.31 20.33
N GLY A 141 21.42 2.08 20.20
CA GLY A 141 22.27 1.64 21.30
C GLY A 141 22.11 0.18 21.74
N ALA A 142 21.26 -0.61 21.09
CA ALA A 142 21.17 -2.04 21.35
C ALA A 142 22.38 -2.79 20.78
N ASP A 143 22.92 -3.73 21.55
CA ASP A 143 23.89 -4.71 21.06
C ASP A 143 23.15 -5.66 20.10
N SER A 144 23.41 -5.50 18.81
CA SER A 144 22.80 -6.34 17.77
C SER A 144 23.86 -7.14 17.04
N GLU A 145 23.64 -8.45 16.91
CA GLU A 145 24.45 -9.33 16.05
C GLU A 145 24.19 -9.09 14.55
N VAL A 146 23.16 -8.32 14.22
CA VAL A 146 22.82 -7.97 12.84
C VAL A 146 23.82 -6.94 12.32
N ASN A 147 24.72 -7.40 11.44
CA ASN A 147 25.66 -6.54 10.74
C ASN A 147 24.91 -5.68 9.70
N VAL A 148 24.59 -4.44 10.06
CA VAL A 148 24.06 -3.45 9.12
C VAL A 148 25.24 -2.93 8.30
N PRO A 149 25.24 -3.07 6.95
CA PRO A 149 26.33 -2.59 6.12
C PRO A 149 26.57 -1.09 6.37
N PRO A 150 27.81 -0.65 6.62
CA PRO A 150 28.09 0.75 6.82
C PRO A 150 27.78 1.51 5.52
N ILE A 151 26.99 2.57 5.65
CA ILE A 151 26.79 3.53 4.57
C ILE A 151 27.90 4.57 4.70
N ASP A 152 28.71 4.73 3.67
CA ASP A 152 29.77 5.75 3.64
C ASP A 152 29.17 7.13 3.90
N GLU A 153 29.82 7.91 4.75
CA GLU A 153 29.40 9.29 4.99
C GLU A 153 29.47 10.09 3.70
N LEU A 154 28.36 10.73 3.35
CA LEU A 154 28.27 11.53 2.14
C LEU A 154 29.13 12.79 2.32
N LYS A 155 30.26 12.85 1.59
CA LYS A 155 31.28 13.93 1.65
C LYS A 155 30.73 15.36 1.69
N TYR A 156 29.62 15.63 1.01
CA TYR A 156 29.04 16.98 0.86
C TYR A 156 27.80 17.22 1.73
N GLN A 157 27.32 16.20 2.47
CA GLN A 157 26.14 16.32 3.31
C GLN A 157 26.57 16.31 4.77
N GLN A 158 26.15 17.33 5.51
CA GLN A 158 26.25 17.29 6.96
C GLN A 158 25.11 16.42 7.47
N LYS A 159 25.44 15.35 8.21
CA LYS A 159 24.45 14.58 8.95
C LYS A 159 23.86 15.49 10.03
N PRO A 160 22.57 15.89 9.94
CA PRO A 160 21.98 16.72 10.97
C PRO A 160 22.01 15.95 12.29
N ALA A 161 22.49 16.57 13.36
CA ALA A 161 22.25 16.04 14.69
C ALA A 161 20.72 15.99 14.89
N PRO A 162 20.16 14.93 15.50
CA PRO A 162 18.75 14.91 15.87
C PRO A 162 18.43 16.20 16.64
N ALA A 163 17.37 16.90 16.24
CA ALA A 163 16.95 18.09 16.97
C ALA A 163 16.66 17.70 18.43
N ALA A 164 17.01 18.57 19.40
CA ALA A 164 16.74 18.30 20.82
C ALA A 164 15.26 17.94 21.07
N ALA A 165 14.35 18.55 20.31
CA ALA A 165 12.92 18.25 20.35
C ALA A 165 12.59 16.79 19.94
N ALA A 166 13.36 16.16 19.05
CA ALA A 166 13.18 14.77 18.64
C ALA A 166 13.81 13.78 19.64
N THR A 167 14.77 14.23 20.45
CA THR A 167 15.39 13.41 21.50
C THR A 167 14.52 13.39 22.78
N ASP A 168 13.82 14.48 23.05
CA ASP A 168 12.93 14.61 24.22
C ASP A 168 11.47 14.22 23.93
N SER A 169 11.10 13.93 22.67
CA SER A 169 9.70 13.65 22.29
C SER A 169 9.22 12.25 22.69
N GLY A 170 10.13 11.28 22.87
CA GLY A 170 9.77 9.86 23.06
C GLY A 170 9.09 9.23 21.85
N GLU A 171 9.18 9.87 20.68
CA GLU A 171 8.60 9.38 19.43
C GLU A 171 9.50 8.30 18.82
N LEU A 172 8.93 7.13 18.56
CA LEU A 172 9.60 6.03 17.86
C LEU A 172 9.66 6.32 16.35
N LEU A 173 8.57 6.82 15.78
CA LEU A 173 8.46 7.09 14.35
C LEU A 173 7.39 8.16 14.07
N THR A 174 7.43 8.71 12.85
CA THR A 174 6.34 9.48 12.27
C THR A 174 5.74 8.72 11.09
N LEU A 175 4.43 8.49 11.14
CA LEU A 175 3.63 7.94 10.06
C LEU A 175 3.03 9.07 9.22
N LYS A 176 3.42 9.14 7.95
CA LYS A 176 2.87 10.08 6.96
C LYS A 176 1.97 9.32 6.00
N ILE A 177 0.72 9.75 5.87
CA ILE A 177 -0.25 9.21 4.92
C ILE A 177 -0.65 10.31 3.97
N ARG A 178 -0.39 10.11 2.68
CA ARG A 178 -0.88 10.98 1.62
C ARG A 178 -1.98 10.27 0.86
N TYR A 179 -3.08 10.95 0.59
CA TYR A 179 -4.21 10.36 -0.13
C TYR A 179 -5.02 11.42 -0.86
N LYS A 180 -5.78 11.01 -1.87
CA LYS A 180 -6.78 11.85 -2.55
C LYS A 180 -8.19 11.44 -2.13
N GLN A 181 -9.11 12.40 -2.18
CA GLN A 181 -10.53 12.08 -2.06
C GLN A 181 -10.97 11.27 -3.29
N PRO A 182 -12.01 10.41 -3.19
CA PRO A 182 -12.43 9.56 -4.31
C PRO A 182 -12.70 10.33 -5.61
N ASP A 183 -13.26 11.53 -5.48
CA ASP A 183 -13.63 12.45 -6.58
C ASP A 183 -12.62 13.58 -6.82
N GLY A 184 -11.52 13.65 -6.06
CA GLY A 184 -10.56 14.76 -6.11
C GLY A 184 -9.19 14.35 -6.65
N ASP A 185 -8.50 15.25 -7.36
CA ASP A 185 -7.20 14.91 -7.97
C ASP A 185 -5.98 15.46 -7.21
N THR A 186 -6.22 16.25 -6.16
CA THR A 186 -5.18 16.79 -5.29
C THR A 186 -5.11 16.00 -3.99
N SER A 187 -3.90 15.61 -3.59
CA SER A 187 -3.73 14.86 -2.36
C SER A 187 -3.69 15.73 -1.11
N LYS A 188 -4.03 15.12 0.02
CA LYS A 188 -3.89 15.65 1.38
C LYS A 188 -2.86 14.82 2.13
N LEU A 189 -2.07 15.48 2.97
CA LEU A 189 -1.09 14.84 3.84
C LEU A 189 -1.64 14.80 5.28
N LEU A 190 -1.57 13.62 5.89
CA LEU A 190 -1.74 13.39 7.31
C LEU A 190 -0.41 12.96 7.91
N SER A 191 -0.11 13.40 9.12
CA SER A 191 1.14 13.08 9.82
C SER A 191 0.83 12.74 11.26
N PHE A 192 1.31 11.59 11.71
CA PHE A 192 1.05 11.06 13.04
C PHE A 192 2.39 10.69 13.70
N PRO A 193 2.85 11.46 14.71
CA PRO A 193 3.94 11.00 15.55
C PRO A 193 3.45 9.83 16.43
N ILE A 194 4.26 8.78 16.54
CA ILE A 194 3.94 7.58 17.30
C ILE A 194 5.01 7.38 18.37
N THR A 195 4.57 7.32 19.62
CA THR A 195 5.40 7.02 20.79
C THR A 195 5.31 5.55 21.13
N ASP A 196 6.43 4.92 21.50
CA ASP A 196 6.40 3.57 22.05
C ASP A 196 6.01 3.63 23.53
N ASN A 197 4.92 2.95 23.90
CA ASN A 197 4.47 2.85 25.28
C ASN A 197 4.93 1.56 25.98
N GLY A 198 5.78 0.75 25.32
CA GLY A 198 6.38 -0.46 25.88
C GLY A 198 5.38 -1.56 26.24
N LYS A 199 4.27 -1.67 25.50
CA LYS A 199 3.21 -2.67 25.73
C LYS A 199 3.16 -3.71 24.64
#